data_AF-A0A2A4RQJ9-F1
#
_entry.id   AF-A0A2A4RQJ9-F1
#
_cell.length_a   1.000
_cell.length_b   1.000
_cell.length_c   1.000
_cell.angle_alpha   90.00
_cell.angle_beta   90.00
_cell.angle_gamma   90.00
#
_symmetry.space_group_name_H-M   'P 1'
#
loop_
_entity.id
_entity.type
_entity.pdbx_description
1 polymer ?
#
loop_
_entity_poly.entity_id
_entity_poly.type
_entity_poly.pdbx_seq_one_letter_code
_entity_poly.pdbx_strand_id
1 'polypeptide(L)'
;MKIKFLSIVAIAALMTSCSGDKPKADVKETTPVKKEVKQEAPAKTEVVSTASFMDDKGVGPITSIELGELDTALAGKGKAAYKSNGCISCHKISKRFVGPALKGVTQRRSPEWIMNMILDPEGMVANNEAARQLLAEYSAPMANQNVSEEDARAILEYFRTKN
;
A
#
# COMPACT_ATOMS: atom_id res chain seq x y z
N MET A 1 46.55 -23.42 4.33
CA MET A 1 47.38 -22.21 4.16
C MET A 1 46.61 -21.01 4.71
N LYS A 2 47.23 -20.27 5.64
CA LYS A 2 46.70 -19.07 6.28
C LYS A 2 47.27 -17.86 5.55
N ILE A 3 46.45 -16.88 5.14
CA ILE A 3 46.95 -15.54 4.84
C ILE A 3 46.00 -14.51 5.44
N LYS A 4 46.46 -13.90 6.53
CA LYS A 4 45.99 -12.62 7.06
C LYS A 4 46.76 -11.52 6.32
N PHE A 5 46.10 -10.47 5.86
CA PHE A 5 46.76 -9.18 5.69
C PHE A 5 45.84 -8.06 6.18
N LEU A 6 46.33 -7.41 7.22
CA LEU A 6 45.87 -6.21 7.88
C LEU A 6 46.61 -5.05 7.21
N SER A 7 45.91 -4.04 6.71
CA SER A 7 46.51 -2.73 6.40
C SER A 7 45.50 -1.62 6.62
N ILE A 8 45.74 -0.88 7.70
CA ILE A 8 45.20 0.43 8.06
C ILE A 8 45.94 1.47 7.21
N VAL A 9 45.23 2.40 6.58
CA VAL A 9 45.79 3.71 6.18
C VAL A 9 44.74 4.79 6.48
N ALA A 10 45.06 5.62 7.45
CA ALA A 10 44.45 6.93 7.71
C ALA A 10 45.24 8.03 6.96
N ILE A 11 44.75 9.29 7.01
CA ILE A 11 45.34 10.57 6.55
C ILE A 11 44.76 11.03 5.19
N ALA A 12 44.33 12.28 4.94
CA ALA A 12 44.06 13.46 5.76
C ALA A 12 43.27 14.48 4.91
N ALA A 13 42.69 15.46 5.60
CA ALA A 13 42.00 16.62 5.06
C ALA A 13 42.86 17.52 4.15
N LEU A 14 42.24 18.10 3.12
CA LEU A 14 42.60 19.39 2.54
C LEU A 14 41.33 20.18 2.17
N MET A 15 41.30 21.41 2.67
CA MET A 15 40.29 22.46 2.50
C MET A 15 40.54 23.24 1.21
N THR A 16 39.49 23.68 0.52
CA THR A 16 39.39 24.96 -0.22
C THR A 16 37.90 25.26 -0.50
N SER A 17 37.28 26.13 0.29
CA SER A 17 36.98 27.55 0.01
C SER A 17 35.99 27.80 -1.14
N CYS A 18 34.81 28.33 -0.80
CA CYS A 18 34.19 29.39 -1.57
C CYS A 18 33.39 30.31 -0.63
N SER A 19 33.92 31.51 -0.45
CA SER A 19 33.34 32.62 0.28
C SER A 19 32.16 33.22 -0.49
N GLY A 20 31.09 33.58 0.24
CA GLY A 20 29.98 34.40 -0.25
C GLY A 20 29.49 35.30 0.89
N ASP A 21 29.91 36.56 0.84
CA ASP A 21 29.72 37.61 1.83
C ASP A 21 28.33 38.29 1.69
N LYS A 22 27.63 38.56 2.81
CA LYS A 22 26.82 39.77 3.07
C LYS A 22 26.16 39.74 4.48
N PRO A 23 25.88 40.92 5.09
CA PRO A 23 26.02 41.19 6.53
C PRO A 23 24.75 41.05 7.39
N LYS A 24 24.98 41.04 8.71
CA LYS A 24 24.05 40.98 9.85
C LYS A 24 23.37 42.33 10.17
N ALA A 25 22.19 42.24 10.78
CA ALA A 25 21.60 43.08 11.85
C ALA A 25 20.07 42.84 11.83
N ASP A 26 19.28 42.80 12.89
CA ASP A 26 19.41 42.69 14.34
C ASP A 26 18.01 42.29 14.85
N VAL A 27 17.95 41.72 16.05
CA VAL A 27 16.74 41.20 16.73
C VAL A 27 15.77 42.33 17.09
N LYS A 28 14.45 42.13 16.88
CA LYS A 28 13.45 42.62 17.85
C LYS A 28 12.15 41.81 17.88
N GLU A 29 11.89 41.36 19.09
CA GLU A 29 10.73 40.74 19.72
C GLU A 29 9.38 41.42 19.40
N THR A 30 8.32 40.63 19.19
CA THR A 30 6.98 40.78 19.81
C THR A 30 6.07 39.62 19.38
N THR A 31 5.52 38.94 20.38
CA THR A 31 4.54 37.85 20.31
C THR A 31 3.11 38.41 20.07
N PRO A 32 2.02 37.64 20.27
CA PRO A 32 1.39 36.69 19.34
C PRO A 32 -0.05 37.12 18.98
N VAL A 33 -0.57 36.79 17.78
CA VAL A 33 -2.02 36.88 17.54
C VAL A 33 -2.54 35.59 16.92
N LYS A 34 -3.11 34.79 17.82
CA LYS A 34 -4.15 33.80 17.62
C LYS A 34 -5.28 34.41 16.77
N LYS A 35 -5.62 33.79 15.64
CA LYS A 35 -6.95 33.92 15.04
C LYS A 35 -7.53 32.52 14.84
N GLU A 36 -8.31 32.13 15.83
CA GLU A 36 -9.24 31.00 15.78
C GLU A 36 -10.43 31.34 14.87
N VAL A 37 -10.79 30.33 14.08
CA VAL A 37 -12.13 29.93 13.63
C VAL A 37 -12.91 30.90 12.73
N LYS A 38 -13.02 30.51 11.46
CA LYS A 38 -14.35 30.38 10.86
C LYS A 38 -14.51 29.01 10.22
N GLN A 39 -15.20 28.18 10.98
CA GLN A 39 -15.90 26.98 10.59
C GLN A 39 -16.93 27.34 9.51
N GLU A 40 -16.84 26.70 8.35
CA GLU A 40 -17.95 26.63 7.39
C GLU A 40 -17.91 25.24 6.77
N ALA A 41 -18.74 24.35 7.34
CA ALA A 41 -19.19 23.16 6.66
C ALA A 41 -20.07 23.60 5.47
N PRO A 42 -20.13 22.80 4.40
CA PRO A 42 -21.31 21.97 4.33
C PRO A 42 -21.00 20.50 4.07
N ALA A 43 -21.95 19.70 4.52
CA ALA A 43 -22.02 18.27 4.42
C ALA A 43 -21.73 17.75 3.00
N LYS A 44 -20.88 16.72 2.92
CA LYS A 44 -21.23 15.44 2.29
C LYS A 44 -20.75 14.31 3.20
N THR A 45 -21.37 14.21 4.36
CA THR A 45 -21.53 12.92 5.02
C THR A 45 -22.67 12.22 4.30
N GLU A 46 -22.40 11.70 3.10
CA GLU A 46 -23.34 10.87 2.36
C GLU A 46 -22.66 9.51 2.16
N VAL A 47 -23.10 8.52 2.93
CA VAL A 47 -23.48 7.13 2.59
C VAL A 47 -23.12 6.51 1.21
N VAL A 48 -22.07 6.95 0.50
CA VAL A 48 -21.74 6.58 -0.89
C VAL A 48 -20.38 5.90 -0.99
N SER A 49 -20.15 4.77 -0.32
CA SER A 49 -18.95 4.01 -0.72
C SER A 49 -19.00 2.51 -0.53
N THR A 50 -19.62 1.97 0.52
CA THR A 50 -19.64 0.50 0.67
C THR A 50 -20.48 -0.19 -0.41
N ALA A 51 -21.59 0.40 -0.86
CA ALA A 51 -22.35 -0.12 -2.00
C ALA A 51 -21.57 -0.04 -3.32
N SER A 52 -21.00 1.14 -3.65
CA SER A 52 -20.23 1.32 -4.89
C SER A 52 -18.96 0.47 -4.96
N PHE A 53 -18.34 0.12 -3.83
CA PHE A 53 -17.13 -0.70 -3.81
C PHE A 53 -17.39 -2.20 -3.95
N MET A 54 -18.61 -2.65 -3.66
CA MET A 54 -19.03 -4.04 -3.92
C MET A 54 -19.45 -4.24 -5.38
N ASP A 55 -19.96 -3.18 -6.03
CA ASP A 55 -20.35 -3.22 -7.45
C ASP A 55 -19.15 -3.07 -8.41
N ASP A 56 -18.05 -2.46 -7.94
CA ASP A 56 -16.80 -2.37 -8.70
C ASP A 56 -16.06 -3.71 -8.72
N LYS A 57 -15.98 -4.33 -9.91
CA LYS A 57 -15.26 -5.58 -10.17
C LYS A 57 -13.80 -5.37 -10.58
N GLY A 58 -13.38 -4.11 -10.75
CA GLY A 58 -12.07 -3.77 -11.27
C GLY A 58 -11.97 -3.95 -12.79
N VAL A 59 -10.73 -4.11 -13.26
CA VAL A 59 -10.34 -4.31 -14.66
C VAL A 59 -9.48 -5.57 -14.70
N GLY A 60 -9.91 -6.57 -15.47
CA GLY A 60 -9.18 -7.83 -15.58
C GLY A 60 -10.05 -8.98 -16.07
N PRO A 61 -9.50 -10.20 -16.12
CA PRO A 61 -10.18 -11.37 -16.67
C PRO A 61 -11.33 -11.87 -15.78
N ILE A 62 -11.34 -11.52 -14.50
CA ILE A 62 -12.32 -12.03 -13.54
C ILE A 62 -13.54 -11.13 -13.53
N THR A 63 -14.61 -11.60 -14.18
CA THR A 63 -15.86 -10.83 -14.35
C THR A 63 -17.01 -11.34 -13.49
N SER A 64 -16.91 -12.56 -12.96
CA SER A 64 -17.89 -13.16 -12.07
C SER A 64 -17.24 -14.28 -11.26
N ILE A 65 -17.60 -14.39 -9.98
CA ILE A 65 -17.19 -15.50 -9.12
C ILE A 65 -18.41 -16.01 -8.34
N GLU A 66 -18.61 -17.32 -8.33
CA GLU A 66 -19.55 -17.96 -7.41
C GLU A 66 -18.85 -18.32 -6.10
N LEU A 67 -19.34 -17.77 -4.99
CA LEU A 67 -18.85 -18.07 -3.65
C LEU A 67 -19.89 -18.91 -2.91
N GLY A 68 -19.55 -20.17 -2.63
CA GLY A 68 -20.31 -21.04 -1.75
C GLY A 68 -19.93 -20.86 -0.27
N GLU A 69 -20.14 -21.91 0.52
CA GLU A 69 -19.63 -21.98 1.89
C GLU A 69 -18.10 -21.79 1.92
N LEU A 70 -17.59 -21.45 3.10
CA LEU A 70 -16.16 -21.26 3.29
C LEU A 70 -15.41 -22.60 3.16
N ASP A 71 -14.50 -22.69 2.19
CA ASP A 71 -13.65 -23.86 2.01
C ASP A 71 -12.34 -23.68 2.81
N THR A 72 -12.25 -24.40 3.92
CA THR A 72 -11.09 -24.32 4.82
C THR A 72 -9.81 -24.90 4.20
N ALA A 73 -9.91 -25.89 3.31
CA ALA A 73 -8.76 -26.48 2.64
C ALA A 73 -8.20 -25.52 1.59
N LEU A 74 -9.09 -24.91 0.80
CA LEU A 74 -8.72 -23.88 -0.17
C LEU A 74 -8.17 -22.63 0.52
N ALA A 75 -8.75 -22.20 1.66
CA ALA A 75 -8.17 -21.13 2.48
C ALA A 75 -6.76 -21.48 3.01
N GLY A 76 -6.51 -22.76 3.33
CA GLY A 76 -5.20 -23.27 3.69
C GLY A 76 -4.18 -23.12 2.55
N LYS A 77 -4.56 -23.53 1.33
CA LYS A 77 -3.76 -23.29 0.10
C LYS A 77 -3.52 -21.81 -0.12
N GLY A 78 -4.56 -20.98 0.02
CA GLY A 78 -4.48 -19.53 -0.13
C GLY A 78 -3.50 -18.87 0.84
N LYS A 79 -3.45 -19.34 2.08
CA LYS A 79 -2.46 -18.87 3.06
C LYS A 79 -1.03 -19.19 2.64
N ALA A 80 -0.81 -20.36 2.01
CA ALA A 80 0.50 -20.74 1.48
C ALA A 80 0.85 -19.87 0.26
N ALA A 81 -0.06 -19.75 -0.70
CA ALA A 81 0.10 -18.90 -1.89
C ALA A 81 0.36 -17.42 -1.53
N TYR A 82 -0.37 -16.87 -0.55
CA TYR A 82 -0.16 -15.52 -0.03
C TYR A 82 1.27 -15.31 0.52
N LYS A 83 1.89 -16.36 1.08
CA LYS A 83 3.27 -16.30 1.57
C LYS A 83 4.29 -16.48 0.45
N SER A 84 4.11 -17.49 -0.39
CA SER A 84 5.07 -17.84 -1.45
C SER A 84 5.13 -16.77 -2.55
N ASN A 85 4.02 -16.11 -2.86
CA ASN A 85 3.95 -14.98 -3.80
C ASN A 85 4.35 -13.64 -3.17
N GLY A 86 5.06 -13.65 -2.03
CA GLY A 86 5.69 -12.45 -1.47
C GLY A 86 4.76 -11.40 -0.84
N CYS A 87 3.45 -11.66 -0.76
CA CYS A 87 2.48 -10.66 -0.29
C CYS A 87 2.74 -10.18 1.15
N ILE A 88 3.35 -11.03 1.98
CA ILE A 88 3.74 -10.72 3.38
C ILE A 88 4.80 -9.62 3.51
N SER A 89 5.55 -9.37 2.43
CA SER A 89 6.59 -8.35 2.38
C SER A 89 5.99 -6.95 2.40
N CYS A 90 4.78 -6.78 1.86
CA CYS A 90 4.12 -5.47 1.77
C CYS A 90 2.86 -5.36 2.63
N HIS A 91 2.11 -6.45 2.79
CA HIS A 91 0.85 -6.44 3.52
C HIS A 91 0.97 -7.12 4.89
N LYS A 92 0.26 -6.55 5.86
CA LYS A 92 -0.05 -7.22 7.12
C LYS A 92 -1.57 -7.40 7.21
N ILE A 93 -1.99 -8.44 7.93
CA ILE A 93 -3.43 -8.71 8.09
C ILE A 93 -4.10 -7.55 8.81
N SER A 94 -3.66 -7.20 10.02
CA SER A 94 -4.41 -6.28 10.89
C SER A 94 -3.86 -4.86 10.97
N LYS A 95 -2.81 -4.51 10.21
CA LYS A 95 -2.21 -3.17 10.28
C LYS A 95 -1.71 -2.68 8.92
N ARG A 96 -1.70 -1.37 8.76
CA ARG A 96 -1.02 -0.68 7.65
C ARG A 96 0.48 -1.00 7.70
N PHE A 97 1.07 -1.18 6.53
CA PHE A 97 2.52 -1.31 6.37
C PHE A 97 2.96 -0.58 5.09
N VAL A 98 3.62 -1.27 4.16
CA VAL A 98 3.87 -0.74 2.80
C VAL A 98 2.56 -0.68 2.02
N GLY A 99 1.76 -1.75 2.10
CA GLY A 99 0.40 -1.80 1.57
C GLY A 99 -0.68 -1.68 2.67
N PRO A 100 -1.96 -1.62 2.27
CA PRO A 100 -3.11 -1.61 3.19
C PRO A 100 -3.20 -2.86 4.06
N ALA A 101 -3.86 -2.70 5.21
CA ALA A 101 -4.28 -3.83 6.03
C ALA A 101 -5.30 -4.70 5.29
N LEU A 102 -5.15 -6.03 5.36
CA LEU A 102 -6.00 -6.97 4.63
C LEU A 102 -7.18 -7.53 5.42
N LYS A 103 -7.23 -7.31 6.75
CA LYS A 103 -8.37 -7.72 7.58
C LYS A 103 -9.65 -7.09 7.03
N GLY A 104 -10.69 -7.88 6.81
CA GLY A 104 -11.98 -7.45 6.27
C GLY A 104 -11.95 -6.96 4.82
N VAL A 105 -10.90 -7.26 4.03
CA VAL A 105 -10.82 -6.79 2.63
C VAL A 105 -12.00 -7.27 1.78
N THR A 106 -12.50 -8.48 2.04
CA THR A 106 -13.70 -9.04 1.38
C THR A 106 -15.01 -8.37 1.78
N GLN A 107 -14.99 -7.46 2.76
CA GLN A 107 -16.12 -6.59 3.11
C GLN A 107 -15.98 -5.19 2.48
N ARG A 108 -14.82 -4.86 1.90
CA ARG A 108 -14.51 -3.55 1.31
C ARG A 108 -14.33 -3.56 -0.20
N ARG A 109 -14.06 -4.72 -0.79
CA ARG A 109 -13.91 -4.93 -2.23
C ARG A 109 -14.62 -6.21 -2.66
N SER A 110 -15.17 -6.20 -3.86
CA SER A 110 -15.77 -7.39 -4.47
C SER A 110 -14.72 -8.51 -4.62
N PRO A 111 -15.16 -9.78 -4.64
CA PRO A 111 -14.30 -10.92 -4.94
C PRO A 111 -13.50 -10.76 -6.24
N GLU A 112 -14.17 -10.28 -7.29
CA GLU A 112 -13.61 -10.04 -8.61
C GLU A 112 -12.52 -8.96 -8.56
N TRP A 113 -12.79 -7.84 -7.88
CA TRP A 113 -11.82 -6.77 -7.73
C TRP A 113 -10.56 -7.25 -7.01
N ILE A 114 -10.72 -8.06 -5.95
CA ILE A 114 -9.58 -8.61 -5.20
C ILE A 114 -8.73 -9.50 -6.10
N MET A 115 -9.35 -10.40 -6.87
CA MET A 115 -8.61 -11.27 -7.78
C MET A 115 -7.95 -10.48 -8.92
N ASN A 116 -8.65 -9.54 -9.55
CA ASN A 116 -8.09 -8.70 -10.60
C ASN A 116 -6.92 -7.85 -10.09
N MET A 117 -6.98 -7.32 -8.87
CA MET A 117 -5.86 -6.60 -8.25
C MET A 117 -4.65 -7.49 -7.96
N ILE A 118 -4.86 -8.78 -7.66
CA ILE A 118 -3.77 -9.75 -7.46
C ILE A 118 -3.11 -10.12 -8.79
N LEU A 119 -3.91 -10.29 -9.86
CA LEU A 119 -3.47 -10.77 -11.16
C LEU A 119 -2.81 -9.69 -12.03
N ASP A 120 -3.34 -8.47 -12.00
CA ASP A 120 -2.84 -7.35 -12.79
C ASP A 120 -2.96 -6.01 -12.04
N PRO A 121 -2.13 -5.78 -11.01
CA PRO A 121 -2.18 -4.54 -10.23
C PRO A 121 -1.83 -3.30 -11.08
N GLU A 122 -1.00 -3.45 -12.12
CA GLU A 122 -0.62 -2.34 -13.00
C GLU A 122 -1.77 -1.92 -13.90
N GLY A 123 -2.44 -2.87 -14.56
CA GLY A 123 -3.64 -2.59 -15.36
C GLY A 123 -4.80 -2.06 -14.52
N MET A 124 -4.95 -2.57 -13.29
CA MET A 124 -5.89 -2.05 -12.31
C MET A 124 -5.59 -0.57 -11.98
N VAL A 125 -4.36 -0.24 -11.60
CA VAL A 125 -3.99 1.16 -11.31
C VAL A 125 -4.14 2.05 -12.55
N ALA A 126 -3.83 1.57 -13.74
CA ALA A 126 -3.97 2.38 -14.95
C ALA A 126 -5.45 2.73 -15.22
N ASN A 127 -6.37 1.79 -15.01
CA ASN A 127 -7.73 1.87 -15.56
C ASN A 127 -8.86 1.94 -14.52
N ASN A 128 -8.60 1.64 -13.24
CA ASN A 128 -9.60 1.66 -12.16
C ASN A 128 -9.34 2.81 -11.18
N GLU A 129 -10.35 3.63 -10.93
CA GLU A 129 -10.25 4.81 -10.05
C GLU A 129 -9.93 4.44 -8.60
N ALA A 130 -10.53 3.38 -8.07
CA ALA A 130 -10.28 2.94 -6.70
C ALA A 130 -8.84 2.42 -6.52
N ALA A 131 -8.27 1.76 -7.52
CA ALA A 131 -6.87 1.33 -7.53
C ALA A 131 -5.91 2.53 -7.60
N ARG A 132 -6.21 3.56 -8.41
CA ARG A 132 -5.42 4.82 -8.44
C ARG A 132 -5.41 5.51 -7.09
N GLN A 133 -6.57 5.60 -6.43
CA GLN A 133 -6.68 6.22 -5.11
C GLN A 133 -5.86 5.46 -4.06
N LEU A 134 -5.87 4.12 -4.11
CA LEU A 134 -5.00 3.31 -3.26
C LEU A 134 -3.51 3.58 -3.54
N LEU A 135 -3.09 3.69 -4.80
CA LEU A 135 -1.71 4.04 -5.09
C LEU A 135 -1.34 5.42 -4.55
N ALA A 136 -2.20 6.41 -4.72
CA ALA A 136 -1.97 7.75 -4.18
C ALA A 136 -1.82 7.74 -2.65
N GLU A 137 -2.61 6.94 -1.95
CA GLU A 137 -2.56 6.84 -0.48
C GLU A 137 -1.32 6.07 0.03
N TYR A 138 -0.86 5.04 -0.69
CA TYR A 138 0.22 4.16 -0.23
C TYR A 138 1.58 4.47 -0.87
N SER A 139 1.62 5.29 -1.93
CA SER A 139 2.82 5.80 -2.62
C SER A 139 3.85 4.74 -3.06
N ALA A 140 3.48 3.46 -3.00
CA ALA A 140 4.26 2.32 -3.45
C ALA A 140 3.37 1.45 -4.35
N PRO A 141 3.71 1.27 -5.64
CA PRO A 141 2.94 0.40 -6.52
C PRO A 141 3.02 -1.05 -6.07
N MET A 142 1.88 -1.75 -6.14
CA MET A 142 1.87 -3.20 -6.00
C MET A 142 2.42 -3.80 -7.30
N ALA A 143 3.59 -4.41 -7.25
CA ALA A 143 4.19 -5.07 -8.41
C ALA A 143 3.43 -6.36 -8.75
N ASN A 144 3.32 -6.68 -10.04
CA ASN A 144 2.76 -7.95 -10.48
C ASN A 144 3.64 -9.12 -10.01
N GLN A 145 3.08 -10.01 -9.18
CA GLN A 145 3.78 -11.19 -8.66
C GLN A 145 3.65 -12.41 -9.58
N ASN A 146 3.02 -12.25 -10.76
CA ASN A 146 2.70 -13.31 -11.72
C ASN A 146 1.92 -14.47 -11.07
N VAL A 147 0.96 -14.12 -10.22
CA VAL A 147 0.10 -15.09 -9.53
C VAL A 147 -0.82 -15.77 -10.55
N SER A 148 -0.99 -17.08 -10.45
CA SER A 148 -1.98 -17.80 -11.28
C SER A 148 -3.40 -17.46 -10.83
N GLU A 149 -4.39 -17.65 -11.71
CA GLU A 149 -5.80 -17.47 -11.35
C GLU A 149 -6.23 -18.42 -10.21
N GLU A 150 -5.74 -19.66 -10.20
CA GLU A 150 -5.99 -20.63 -9.13
C GLU A 150 -5.44 -20.14 -7.78
N ASP A 151 -4.19 -19.65 -7.76
CA ASP A 151 -3.59 -19.10 -6.55
C ASP A 151 -4.32 -17.84 -6.09
N ALA A 152 -4.73 -16.96 -7.01
CA ALA A 152 -5.52 -15.78 -6.69
C ALA A 152 -6.88 -16.17 -6.08
N ARG A 153 -7.56 -17.20 -6.61
CA ARG A 153 -8.80 -17.75 -6.06
C ARG A 153 -8.58 -18.34 -4.67
N ALA A 154 -7.48 -19.05 -4.45
CA ALA A 154 -7.13 -19.59 -3.14
C ALA A 154 -6.83 -18.47 -2.14
N ILE A 155 -6.06 -17.44 -2.53
CA ILE A 155 -5.75 -16.26 -1.71
C ILE A 155 -7.03 -15.50 -1.31
N LEU A 156 -7.97 -15.34 -2.25
CA LEU A 156 -9.29 -14.77 -1.95
C LEU A 156 -10.00 -15.59 -0.86
N GLU A 157 -9.99 -16.92 -0.94
CA GLU A 157 -10.58 -17.79 0.08
C GLU A 157 -9.91 -17.61 1.45
N TYR A 158 -8.59 -17.47 1.45
CA TYR A 158 -7.84 -17.14 2.66
C TYR A 158 -8.30 -15.80 3.26
N PHE A 159 -8.51 -14.77 2.44
CA PHE A 159 -8.99 -13.48 2.91
C PHE A 159 -10.42 -13.53 3.48
N ARG A 160 -11.30 -14.40 2.98
CA ARG A 160 -12.63 -14.63 3.58
C ARG A 160 -12.54 -15.10 5.04
N THR A 161 -11.43 -15.75 5.44
CA THR A 161 -11.15 -16.14 6.84
C THR A 161 -10.60 -15.00 7.73
N LYS A 162 -10.47 -13.79 7.20
CA LYS A 162 -9.77 -12.66 7.82
C LYS A 162 -10.68 -11.45 8.00
N ASN A 163 -11.99 -11.65 8.09
CA ASN A 163 -12.94 -10.59 8.42
C ASN A 163 -12.75 -10.06 9.85
#